data_AF-A0A945EXZ4-F1
#
_entry.id   AF-A0A945EXZ4-F1
#
_cell.length_a   1.000
_cell.length_b   1.000
_cell.length_c   1.000
_cell.angle_alpha   90.00
_cell.angle_beta   90.00
_cell.angle_gamma   90.00
#
_symmetry.space_group_name_H-M   'P 1'
#
loop_
_entity.id
_entity.type
_entity.pdbx_description
1 polymer ?
#
loop_
_entity_poly.entity_id
_entity_poly.type
_entity_poly.pdbx_seq_one_letter_code
_entity_poly.pdbx_strand_id
1 'polypeptide(L)'
;GYAKEGYRRNLIKKNDFYELVAVCWLPGQLTPIHDHVGSDCAFKIIATGGMGEVFYSNSEIIEYYDADLTLDGLNKLYKKIK
;
A
#
# COMPACT_ATOMS: atom_id res chain seq x y z
N GLY A 1 7.21 6.12 -2.88
CA GLY A 1 7.82 5.42 -4.02
C GLY A 1 7.94 3.93 -3.73
N TYR A 2 8.35 3.14 -4.71
CA TYR A 2 8.53 1.67 -4.59
C TYR A 2 9.98 1.29 -4.26
N ALA A 3 10.21 0.04 -3.88
CA ALA A 3 11.53 -0.59 -3.73
C ALA A 3 11.58 -1.85 -4.60
N LYS A 4 12.77 -2.19 -5.12
CA LYS A 4 12.97 -3.41 -5.93
C LYS A 4 12.90 -4.67 -5.06
N GLU A 5 13.59 -4.63 -3.93
CA GLU A 5 13.60 -5.71 -2.94
C GLU A 5 12.64 -5.37 -1.80
N GLY A 6 11.65 -6.24 -1.58
CA GLY A 6 10.63 -6.05 -0.55
C GLY A 6 9.76 -4.81 -0.73
N TYR A 7 8.76 -4.70 0.13
CA TYR A 7 7.83 -3.58 0.13
C TYR A 7 8.47 -2.30 0.69
N ARG A 8 7.97 -1.13 0.29
CA ARG A 8 8.45 0.17 0.78
C ARG A 8 7.42 0.86 1.65
N ARG A 9 7.81 1.24 2.87
CA ARG A 9 7.06 2.15 3.76
C ARG A 9 7.49 3.58 3.48
N ASN A 10 6.56 4.43 3.06
CA ASN A 10 6.80 5.85 2.84
C ASN A 10 6.08 6.63 3.95
N LEU A 11 6.84 7.31 4.80
CA LEU A 11 6.25 8.12 5.87
C LEU A 11 5.46 9.30 5.28
N ILE A 12 4.18 9.40 5.63
CA ILE A 12 3.34 10.55 5.27
C ILE A 12 3.29 11.55 6.43
N LYS A 13 3.03 11.05 7.65
CA LYS A 13 2.95 11.89 8.85
C LYS A 13 3.26 11.08 10.10
N LYS A 14 3.90 11.71 11.08
CA LYS A 14 4.17 11.14 12.40
C LYS A 14 3.96 12.20 13.47
N ASN A 15 3.41 11.80 14.60
CA ASN A 15 3.37 12.56 15.84
C ASN A 15 3.36 11.60 17.03
N ASP A 16 3.12 12.12 18.23
CA ASP A 16 3.13 11.34 19.48
C ASP A 16 1.97 10.33 19.59
N PHE A 17 0.95 10.43 18.73
CA PHE A 17 -0.26 9.62 18.77
C PHE A 17 -0.33 8.58 17.65
N TYR A 18 0.24 8.86 16.47
CA TYR A 18 0.18 7.93 15.35
C TYR A 18 1.33 8.09 14.34
N GLU A 19 1.55 7.01 13.58
CA GLU A 19 2.39 6.99 12.38
C GLU A 19 1.52 6.61 11.18
N LEU A 20 1.45 7.50 10.19
CA LEU A 20 0.75 7.28 8.92
C LEU A 20 1.78 7.02 7.82
N VAL A 21 1.71 5.84 7.22
CA VAL A 21 2.60 5.39 6.14
C VAL A 21 1.82 5.00 4.89
N ALA A 22 2.32 5.40 3.72
CA ALA A 22 1.95 4.79 2.44
C ALA A 22 2.87 3.60 2.20
N VAL A 23 2.29 2.41 2.25
CA VAL A 23 2.99 1.17 1.98
C VAL A 23 2.79 0.81 0.51
N CYS A 24 3.88 0.53 -0.19
CA CYS A 24 3.89 0.29 -1.63
C CYS A 24 4.57 -1.05 -1.92
N TRP A 25 3.89 -1.90 -2.68
CA TRP A 25 4.36 -3.22 -3.10
C TRP A 25 4.48 -3.26 -4.62
N LEU A 26 5.56 -3.86 -5.13
CA LEU A 26 5.60 -4.40 -6.49
C LEU A 26 4.98 -5.80 -6.50
N PRO A 27 4.54 -6.32 -7.68
CA PRO A 27 4.00 -7.67 -7.79
C PRO A 27 4.91 -8.73 -7.14
N GLY A 28 4.30 -9.67 -6.42
CA GLY A 28 4.99 -10.76 -5.71
C GLY A 28 5.70 -10.39 -4.40
N GLN A 29 5.74 -9.11 -4.00
CA GLN A 29 6.35 -8.72 -2.72
C GLN A 29 5.42 -8.98 -1.53
N LEU A 30 5.98 -9.49 -0.44
CA LEU A 30 5.27 -9.82 0.79
C LEU A 30 5.91 -9.13 2.01
N THR A 31 5.18 -9.09 3.11
CA THR A 31 5.74 -8.73 4.42
C THR A 31 6.14 -9.99 5.18
N PRO A 32 7.22 -9.98 5.97
CA PRO A 32 7.44 -11.03 6.97
C PRO A 32 6.27 -11.09 7.95
N ILE A 33 6.08 -12.23 8.62
CA ILE A 33 5.16 -12.32 9.77
C ILE A 33 5.76 -11.51 10.92
N HIS A 34 5.02 -10.53 11.43
CA HIS A 34 5.43 -9.67 12.54
C HIS A 34 4.20 -9.18 13.34
N ASP A 35 4.44 -8.75 14.57
CA ASP A 35 3.45 -8.09 15.41
C ASP A 35 3.61 -6.57 15.40
N HIS A 36 2.69 -5.88 16.09
CA HIS A 36 2.67 -4.42 16.21
C HIS A 36 2.78 -4.02 17.69
N VAL A 37 3.82 -4.52 18.38
CA VAL A 37 3.95 -4.42 19.85
C VAL A 37 3.61 -3.03 20.38
N GLY A 38 2.60 -2.96 21.26
CA GLY A 38 2.20 -1.73 21.93
C GLY A 38 1.47 -0.71 21.04
N SER A 39 1.00 -1.09 19.86
CA SER A 39 0.25 -0.21 18.95
C SER A 39 -0.81 -0.97 18.16
N ASP A 40 -1.99 -0.38 18.03
CA ASP A 40 -3.00 -0.88 17.10
C ASP A 40 -2.60 -0.57 15.65
N CYS A 41 -2.93 -1.47 14.74
CA CYS A 41 -2.64 -1.31 13.31
C CYS A 41 -3.92 -1.44 12.47
N ALA A 42 -4.06 -0.55 11.49
CA ALA A 42 -5.12 -0.62 10.50
C ALA A 42 -4.57 -0.32 9.10
N PHE A 43 -5.12 -1.03 8.10
CA PHE A 43 -4.79 -0.82 6.70
C PHE A 43 -6.04 -0.40 5.94
N LYS A 44 -5.83 0.48 4.95
CA LYS A 44 -6.82 0.79 3.93
C LYS A 44 -6.15 0.70 2.58
N ILE A 45 -6.71 -0.13 1.70
CA ILE A 45 -6.29 -0.16 0.30
C ILE A 45 -6.83 1.11 -0.37
N ILE A 46 -5.92 1.88 -0.96
CA ILE A 46 -6.23 3.16 -1.61
C ILE A 46 -5.78 3.21 -3.06
N ALA A 47 -5.00 2.23 -3.50
CA ALA A 47 -4.57 2.11 -4.87
C ALA A 47 -4.31 0.64 -5.13
N THR A 48 -4.68 0.19 -6.32
CA THR A 48 -4.28 -1.10 -6.86
C THR A 48 -3.57 -0.86 -8.19
N GLY A 49 -2.71 -1.77 -8.60
CA GLY A 49 -1.79 -1.54 -9.70
C GLY A 49 -1.81 -2.63 -10.76
N GLY A 50 -1.46 -2.22 -11.98
CA GLY A 50 -1.08 -3.05 -13.13
C GLY A 50 -1.56 -2.48 -14.48
N MET A 51 -0.79 -1.60 -15.13
CA MET A 51 -0.84 -1.49 -16.61
C MET A 51 -0.09 -2.71 -17.16
N GLY A 52 -0.73 -3.87 -17.15
CA GLY A 52 -0.17 -5.14 -17.59
C GLY A 52 -1.24 -6.20 -17.46
N GLU A 53 -1.30 -7.11 -18.45
CA GLU A 53 -2.28 -8.20 -18.46
C GLU A 53 -2.28 -8.93 -17.12
N VAL A 54 -3.46 -9.10 -16.54
CA VAL A 54 -3.69 -9.93 -15.36
C VAL A 54 -3.53 -11.37 -15.80
N PHE A 55 -2.40 -11.99 -15.46
CA PHE A 55 -2.20 -13.42 -15.68
C PHE A 55 -2.91 -14.18 -14.56
N TYR A 56 -4.16 -14.58 -14.81
CA TYR A 56 -4.89 -15.45 -13.90
C TYR A 56 -4.15 -16.79 -13.75
N SER A 57 -3.47 -16.96 -12.62
CA SER A 57 -3.19 -18.27 -12.05
C SER A 57 -3.66 -18.21 -10.61
N ASN A 58 -4.40 -19.24 -10.15
CA ASN A 58 -4.92 -19.38 -8.77
C ASN A 58 -3.99 -18.76 -7.71
N SER A 59 -4.19 -17.48 -7.40
CA SER A 59 -3.35 -16.74 -6.47
C SER A 59 -4.23 -16.20 -5.35
N GLU A 60 -3.71 -16.23 -4.14
CA GLU A 60 -4.32 -15.59 -2.97
C GLU A 60 -4.08 -14.06 -2.98
N ILE A 61 -3.72 -13.49 -4.13
CA ILE A 61 -3.24 -12.11 -4.29
C ILE A 61 -4.24 -11.31 -5.12
N ILE A 62 -4.50 -10.08 -4.70
CA ILE A 62 -5.31 -9.12 -5.47
C ILE A 62 -4.46 -8.55 -6.60
N GLU A 63 -4.60 -9.07 -7.81
CA GLU A 63 -3.97 -8.55 -9.04
C GLU A 63 -4.96 -7.76 -9.92
N TYR A 64 -6.00 -7.20 -9.32
CA TYR A 64 -7.01 -6.43 -10.03
C TYR A 64 -6.68 -4.93 -10.04
N TYR A 65 -6.64 -4.34 -11.23
CA TYR A 65 -6.50 -2.89 -11.38
C TYR A 65 -7.85 -2.17 -11.28
N ASP A 66 -7.96 -1.28 -10.29
CA ASP A 66 -9.12 -0.41 -10.05
C ASP A 66 -8.66 1.05 -10.21
N ALA A 67 -9.00 1.65 -11.35
CA ALA A 67 -8.60 3.00 -11.69
C ALA A 67 -9.27 4.06 -10.79
N ASP A 68 -10.54 3.85 -10.44
CA ASP A 68 -11.32 4.80 -9.65
C ASP A 68 -10.83 4.83 -8.22
N LEU A 69 -10.62 3.64 -7.60
CA LEU A 69 -10.02 3.52 -6.28
C LEU A 69 -8.65 4.21 -6.23
N THR A 70 -7.82 3.94 -7.25
CA THR A 70 -6.45 4.48 -7.34
C THR A 70 -6.45 5.99 -7.46
N LEU A 71 -7.28 6.57 -8.33
CA LEU A 71 -7.41 8.01 -8.47
C LEU A 71 -7.88 8.66 -7.16
N ASP A 72 -8.89 8.06 -6.52
CA ASP A 72 -9.41 8.52 -5.24
C ASP A 72 -8.36 8.47 -4.12
N GLY A 73 -7.57 7.42 -4.06
CA GLY A 73 -6.49 7.28 -3.10
C GLY A 73 -5.38 8.30 -3.29
N LEU A 74 -4.94 8.50 -4.54
CA LEU A 74 -3.94 9.52 -4.88
C LEU A 74 -4.43 10.92 -4.48
N ASN A 75 -5.70 11.24 -4.73
CA ASN A 75 -6.31 12.49 -4.30
C ASN A 75 -6.31 12.65 -2.77
N LYS A 76 -6.59 11.58 -2.01
CA LYS A 76 -6.53 11.60 -0.54
C LYS A 76 -5.11 11.82 -0.02
N LEU A 77 -4.11 11.16 -0.62
CA LEU A 77 -2.71 11.35 -0.26
C LEU A 77 -2.25 12.78 -0.55
N TYR A 78 -2.57 13.31 -1.73
CA TYR A 78 -2.21 14.67 -2.13
C TYR A 78 -2.72 15.73 -1.15
N LYS A 79 -3.98 15.58 -0.69
CA LYS A 79 -4.59 16.47 0.31
C LYS A 79 -3.98 16.38 1.71
N LYS A 80 -3.27 15.30 2.04
CA LYS A 80 -2.62 15.08 3.35
C LYS A 80 -1.18 15.57 3.40
N ILE A 81 -0.55 15.71 2.23
CA ILE A 81 0.85 16.17 2.09
C ILE A 81 0.91 17.70 2.01
N LYS A 82 -0.16 18.37 1.56
CA LYS A 82 -0.36 19.81 1.75
C LYS A 82 -0.80 20.12 3.17
#